data_AF-A0A553E304-F1
#
_entry.id   AF-A0A553E304-F1
#
_cell.length_a   1.000
_cell.length_b   1.000
_cell.length_c   1.000
_cell.angle_alpha   90.00
_cell.angle_beta   90.00
_cell.angle_gamma   90.00
#
_symmetry.space_group_name_H-M   'P 1'
#
loop_
_entity.id
_entity.type
_entity.pdbx_description
1 polymer ?
#
loop_
_entity_poly.entity_id
_entity_poly.type
_entity_poly.pdbx_seq_one_letter_code
_entity_poly.pdbx_strand_id
1 'polypeptide(L)'
;MKKISAFFMLSLSIISCSLNTDSPSVSCGNTKNVAFKTYSYCNTLIAETTTSKAIVVDTQQKFDAYFQPCVPPVDDATKKKIDFGTTMLIGVFSGVKPTGGYGIKIQSVVESDCEVVVGFYESVPQPDENVTQATTYPKELITIPKTTKPIYFQRVTQNTDYVVLGSFAGECIGSECQQFYGIDSQKVLRYSNVGYGNYEMRLYDAQALVYNEDFADFSRNIPREIINLKGQTKTYGAPDSHDQGGIYVALYQGTMVAKVYLDNDNTADQNAAMLVFKKIHSG
;
A
#
# COMPACT_ATOMS: atom_id res chain seq x y z
N MET A 1 -37.14 44.96 -54.79
CA MET A 1 -36.75 45.08 -53.36
C MET A 1 -36.38 43.70 -52.83
N LYS A 2 -35.08 43.39 -52.77
CA LYS A 2 -34.52 42.24 -52.02
C LYS A 2 -33.24 42.77 -51.38
N LYS A 3 -33.25 42.98 -50.07
CA LYS A 3 -32.10 43.44 -49.31
C LYS A 3 -31.22 42.22 -49.02
N ILE A 4 -30.02 42.22 -49.59
CA ILE A 4 -28.95 41.28 -49.24
C ILE A 4 -28.21 41.92 -48.07
N SER A 5 -28.42 41.41 -46.87
CA SER A 5 -27.64 41.81 -45.69
C SER A 5 -26.30 41.07 -45.73
N ALA A 6 -25.23 41.81 -45.97
CA ALA A 6 -23.86 41.35 -45.86
C ALA A 6 -23.50 41.14 -44.38
N PHE A 7 -23.04 39.92 -44.04
CA PHE A 7 -22.57 39.56 -42.72
C PHE A 7 -21.13 40.06 -42.54
N PHE A 8 -20.94 41.07 -41.70
CA PHE A 8 -19.63 41.64 -41.36
C PHE A 8 -18.95 40.72 -40.33
N MET A 9 -18.05 39.84 -40.78
CA MET A 9 -17.22 39.04 -39.87
C MET A 9 -16.15 39.94 -39.24
N LEU A 10 -16.36 40.28 -37.97
CA LEU A 10 -15.38 40.95 -37.13
C LEU A 10 -14.32 39.93 -36.71
N SER A 11 -13.16 39.95 -37.38
CA SER A 11 -11.99 39.17 -36.97
C SER A 11 -11.43 39.72 -35.67
N LEU A 12 -11.74 39.09 -34.54
CA LEU A 12 -11.04 39.32 -33.29
C LEU A 12 -9.64 38.72 -33.40
N SER A 13 -8.65 39.58 -33.58
CA SER A 13 -7.24 39.29 -33.38
C SER A 13 -7.02 38.87 -31.93
N ILE A 14 -6.83 37.57 -31.72
CA ILE A 14 -6.30 37.02 -30.47
C ILE A 14 -4.89 37.57 -30.25
N ILE A 15 -4.78 38.46 -29.26
CA ILE A 15 -3.50 38.87 -28.68
C ILE A 15 -2.96 37.64 -27.97
N SER A 16 -2.03 36.95 -28.62
CA SER A 16 -1.20 35.92 -28.00
C SER A 16 -0.28 36.59 -26.97
N CYS A 17 -0.65 36.53 -25.69
CA CYS A 17 0.31 36.73 -24.61
C CYS A 17 1.32 35.56 -24.65
N SER A 18 2.46 35.80 -25.30
CA SER A 18 3.67 35.01 -25.14
C SER A 18 4.16 35.17 -23.70
N LEU A 19 3.74 34.27 -22.81
CA LEU A 19 4.43 34.06 -21.54
C LEU A 19 5.74 33.32 -21.84
N ASN A 20 6.75 34.08 -22.26
CA ASN A 20 8.14 33.68 -22.04
C ASN A 20 8.39 33.75 -20.54
N THR A 21 8.13 32.65 -19.85
CA THR A 21 8.81 32.36 -18.60
C THR A 21 9.87 31.32 -18.92
N ASP A 22 11.07 31.80 -19.20
CA ASP A 22 12.29 31.03 -18.94
C ASP A 22 12.40 30.83 -17.42
N SER A 23 11.49 30.03 -16.85
CA SER A 23 11.75 29.38 -15.59
C SER A 23 12.78 28.31 -15.91
N PRO A 24 13.96 28.29 -15.27
CA PRO A 24 14.82 27.14 -15.37
C PRO A 24 13.98 25.95 -14.91
N SER A 25 13.67 25.02 -15.83
CA SER A 25 13.00 23.79 -15.48
C SER A 25 13.95 23.07 -14.52
N VAL A 26 13.71 23.21 -13.21
CA VAL A 26 14.45 22.46 -12.21
C VAL A 26 14.10 21.01 -12.47
N SER A 27 15.01 20.32 -13.16
CA SER A 27 14.88 18.89 -13.44
C SER A 27 15.09 18.17 -12.12
N CYS A 28 14.00 17.70 -11.50
CA CYS A 28 14.01 17.03 -10.20
C CYS A 28 14.57 15.61 -10.23
N GLY A 29 15.41 15.30 -11.22
CA GLY A 29 16.08 14.01 -11.36
C GLY A 29 15.13 12.83 -11.53
N ASN A 30 15.68 11.65 -11.34
CA ASN A 30 14.91 10.41 -11.33
C ASN A 30 14.24 10.22 -9.96
N THR A 31 13.11 9.54 -9.98
CA THR A 31 12.42 9.14 -8.76
C THR A 31 12.87 7.76 -8.28
N LYS A 32 12.86 7.55 -6.97
CA LYS A 32 13.08 6.25 -6.33
C LYS A 32 12.04 5.99 -5.26
N ASN A 33 11.71 4.73 -5.04
CA ASN A 33 10.85 4.33 -3.93
C ASN A 33 11.60 4.47 -2.60
N VAL A 34 10.90 4.96 -1.59
CA VAL A 34 11.40 5.09 -0.22
C VAL A 34 10.78 3.99 0.62
N ALA A 35 11.61 3.24 1.34
CA ALA A 35 11.13 2.27 2.31
C ALA A 35 10.35 2.96 3.42
N PHE A 36 9.27 2.34 3.85
CA PHE A 36 8.45 2.82 4.96
C PHE A 36 7.92 1.67 5.79
N LYS A 37 7.57 1.92 7.04
CA LYS A 37 7.04 0.90 7.95
C LYS A 37 5.79 1.41 8.66
N THR A 38 4.76 0.58 8.75
CA THR A 38 3.56 0.88 9.56
C THR A 38 3.96 1.18 11.01
N TYR A 39 3.37 2.24 11.57
CA TYR A 39 3.55 2.62 12.98
C TYR A 39 2.23 2.49 13.75
N SER A 40 2.07 1.33 14.39
CA SER A 40 0.84 0.96 15.11
C SER A 40 0.93 1.10 16.63
N TYR A 41 2.10 1.42 17.17
CA TYR A 41 2.31 1.52 18.62
C TYR A 41 2.16 2.96 19.10
N CYS A 42 1.49 3.18 20.25
CA CYS A 42 1.30 4.52 20.83
C CYS A 42 0.77 5.60 19.89
N ASN A 43 -0.15 5.23 19.01
CA ASN A 43 -0.63 6.13 17.96
C ASN A 43 -1.97 6.80 18.30
N THR A 44 -2.44 6.75 19.54
CA THR A 44 -3.67 7.41 19.98
C THR A 44 -3.50 8.92 19.90
N LEU A 45 -4.35 9.61 19.14
CA LEU A 45 -4.28 11.07 19.03
C LEU A 45 -4.78 11.73 20.30
N ILE A 46 -4.26 12.93 20.60
CA ILE A 46 -4.80 13.77 21.67
C ILE A 46 -6.23 14.20 21.35
N ALA A 47 -6.47 14.57 20.10
CA ALA A 47 -7.78 14.88 19.55
C ALA A 47 -7.89 14.30 18.15
N GLU A 48 -8.97 13.58 17.88
CA GLU A 48 -9.23 13.03 16.56
C GLU A 48 -9.41 14.15 15.52
N THR A 49 -8.95 13.90 14.29
CA THR A 49 -9.13 14.86 13.20
C THR A 49 -10.57 14.82 12.72
N THR A 50 -11.23 15.97 12.61
CA THR A 50 -12.61 16.02 12.08
C THR A 50 -12.66 16.09 10.55
N THR A 51 -11.58 16.55 9.93
CA THR A 51 -11.41 16.68 8.48
C THR A 51 -10.16 15.94 8.03
N SER A 52 -10.04 15.68 6.73
CA SER A 52 -8.85 15.03 6.20
C SER A 52 -7.61 15.88 6.45
N LYS A 53 -6.55 15.26 6.97
CA LYS A 53 -5.30 15.93 7.35
C LYS A 53 -4.13 15.03 7.09
N ALA A 54 -2.98 15.63 6.79
CA ALA A 54 -1.70 14.95 6.81
C ALA A 54 -0.75 15.66 7.78
N ILE A 55 0.16 14.90 8.40
CA ILE A 55 1.19 15.43 9.30
C ILE A 55 2.55 14.82 8.99
N VAL A 56 3.58 15.61 9.27
CA VAL A 56 4.97 15.18 9.34
C VAL A 56 5.47 15.45 10.75
N VAL A 57 5.99 14.43 11.40
CA VAL A 57 6.50 14.48 12.77
C VAL A 57 7.97 14.03 12.73
N ASP A 58 8.87 14.97 12.99
CA ASP A 58 10.31 14.84 12.82
C ASP A 58 11.10 15.02 14.13
N THR A 59 10.38 15.20 15.23
CA THR A 59 10.91 15.39 16.58
C THR A 59 9.96 14.79 17.61
N GLN A 60 10.51 14.44 18.78
CA GLN A 60 9.71 13.98 19.91
C GLN A 60 8.70 15.03 20.37
N GLN A 61 9.09 16.32 20.38
CA GLN A 61 8.19 17.41 20.76
C GLN A 61 6.95 17.49 19.85
N LYS A 62 7.12 17.32 18.53
CA LYS A 62 5.97 17.27 17.61
C LYS A 62 5.13 16.02 17.83
N PHE A 63 5.75 14.88 18.15
CA PHE A 63 5.02 13.65 18.47
C PHE A 63 4.13 13.84 19.69
N ASP A 64 4.68 14.36 20.78
CA ASP A 64 3.97 14.60 22.04
C ASP A 64 2.86 15.66 21.90
N ALA A 65 2.94 16.52 20.88
CA ALA A 65 1.89 17.50 20.56
C ALA A 65 0.69 16.89 19.81
N TYR A 66 0.84 15.71 19.21
CA TYR A 66 -0.22 15.03 18.45
C TYR A 66 -0.78 13.80 19.16
N PHE A 67 0.06 13.06 19.89
CA PHE A 67 -0.28 11.75 20.42
C PHE A 67 -0.32 11.74 21.95
N GLN A 68 -1.24 10.95 22.48
CA GLN A 68 -1.33 10.68 23.90
C GLN A 68 -0.08 9.92 24.38
N PRO A 69 0.35 10.10 25.64
CA PRO A 69 1.43 9.33 26.21
C PRO A 69 1.15 7.82 26.15
N CYS A 70 2.20 7.06 25.89
CA CYS A 70 2.16 5.60 25.89
C CYS A 70 1.80 5.02 27.25
N VAL A 71 0.89 4.06 27.28
CA VAL A 71 0.56 3.27 28.48
C VAL A 71 0.56 1.77 28.12
N PRO A 72 1.53 0.97 28.64
CA PRO A 72 2.68 1.38 29.44
C PRO A 72 3.69 2.24 28.63
N PRO A 73 4.60 2.96 29.30
CA PRO A 73 5.65 3.71 28.62
C PRO A 73 6.47 2.83 27.67
N VAL A 74 6.91 3.41 26.56
CA VAL A 74 7.81 2.72 25.62
C VAL A 74 9.17 2.55 26.27
N ASP A 75 9.71 1.34 26.24
CA ASP A 75 11.13 1.14 26.47
C ASP A 75 11.88 1.03 25.14
N ASP A 76 13.14 1.47 25.12
CA ASP A 76 13.97 1.40 23.93
C ASP A 76 14.30 -0.06 23.57
N ALA A 77 14.27 -0.97 24.56
CA ALA A 77 14.55 -2.39 24.41
C ALA A 77 13.56 -3.11 23.47
N THR A 78 12.30 -2.66 23.41
CA THR A 78 11.28 -3.24 22.54
C THR A 78 11.34 -2.74 21.09
N LYS A 79 12.27 -1.84 20.74
CA LYS A 79 12.39 -1.23 19.39
C LYS A 79 11.10 -0.54 18.90
N LYS A 80 10.23 -0.13 19.83
CA LYS A 80 8.94 0.53 19.53
C LYS A 80 9.01 2.05 19.54
N LYS A 81 10.09 2.60 20.08
CA LYS A 81 10.38 4.04 20.08
C LYS A 81 10.91 4.47 18.72
N ILE A 82 10.43 5.61 18.24
CA ILE A 82 10.92 6.22 17.01
C ILE A 82 12.22 6.96 17.33
N ASP A 83 13.28 6.64 16.59
CA ASP A 83 14.49 7.44 16.58
C ASP A 83 14.34 8.59 15.58
N PHE A 84 13.92 9.75 16.06
CA PHE A 84 13.78 10.96 15.23
C PHE A 84 15.12 11.52 14.73
N GLY A 85 16.26 10.97 15.15
CA GLY A 85 17.57 11.28 14.56
C GLY A 85 17.73 10.69 13.16
N THR A 86 17.14 9.51 12.93
CA THR A 86 17.30 8.73 11.68
C THR A 86 15.99 8.55 10.91
N THR A 87 14.85 8.76 11.55
CA THR A 87 13.52 8.54 10.96
C THR A 87 12.59 9.72 11.20
N MET A 88 11.52 9.79 10.42
CA MET A 88 10.39 10.69 10.60
C MET A 88 9.10 9.89 10.54
N LEU A 89 8.07 10.37 11.20
CA LEU A 89 6.73 9.79 11.18
C LEU A 89 5.83 10.62 10.25
N ILE A 90 5.12 9.92 9.38
CA ILE A 90 4.14 10.47 8.46
C ILE A 90 2.77 9.94 8.87
N GLY A 91 1.79 10.83 8.95
CA GLY A 91 0.41 10.44 9.25
C GLY A 91 -0.57 11.00 8.24
N VAL A 92 -1.48 10.16 7.77
CA VAL A 92 -2.64 10.56 6.96
C VAL A 92 -3.92 10.21 7.71
N PHE A 93 -4.86 11.15 7.75
CA PHE A 93 -6.12 11.03 8.49
C PHE A 93 -7.27 11.38 7.56
N SER A 94 -8.33 10.59 7.62
CA SER A 94 -9.52 10.74 6.79
C SER A 94 -10.51 11.78 7.31
N GLY A 95 -10.42 12.16 8.58
CA GLY A 95 -11.51 12.86 9.27
C GLY A 95 -12.60 11.90 9.75
N VAL A 96 -13.76 12.44 10.12
CA VAL A 96 -14.92 11.67 10.57
C VAL A 96 -15.47 10.82 9.42
N LYS A 97 -15.76 9.54 9.68
CA LYS A 97 -16.49 8.65 8.76
C LYS A 97 -17.69 8.01 9.47
N PRO A 98 -18.81 7.79 8.76
CA PRO A 98 -20.07 7.38 9.38
C PRO A 98 -20.11 5.89 9.79
N THR A 99 -19.23 5.05 9.24
CA THR A 99 -19.19 3.61 9.49
C THR A 99 -17.74 3.11 9.58
N GLY A 100 -17.55 1.88 10.06
CA GLY A 100 -16.22 1.24 10.12
C GLY A 100 -15.68 0.72 8.79
N GLY A 101 -16.42 0.84 7.69
CA GLY A 101 -15.99 0.38 6.36
C GLY A 101 -15.05 1.33 5.62
N TYR A 102 -14.85 2.54 6.15
CA TYR A 102 -13.96 3.51 5.54
C TYR A 102 -12.51 3.28 5.99
N GLY A 103 -11.58 3.53 5.08
CA GLY A 103 -10.15 3.42 5.35
C GLY A 103 -9.36 4.53 4.67
N ILE A 104 -8.13 4.72 5.11
CA ILE A 104 -7.12 5.52 4.44
C ILE A 104 -5.81 4.76 4.46
N LYS A 105 -5.13 4.72 3.31
CA LYS A 105 -3.90 3.97 3.14
C LYS A 105 -2.87 4.75 2.32
N ILE A 106 -1.61 4.68 2.74
CA ILE A 106 -0.44 5.16 2.01
C ILE A 106 -0.06 4.08 1.01
N GLN A 107 -0.14 4.45 -0.26
CA GLN A 107 0.17 3.58 -1.38
C GLN A 107 1.63 3.64 -1.77
N SER A 108 2.26 4.81 -1.67
CA SER A 108 3.64 4.98 -2.11
C SER A 108 4.32 6.13 -1.38
N VAL A 109 5.64 6.02 -1.25
CA VAL A 109 6.52 7.12 -0.87
C VAL A 109 7.63 7.16 -1.90
N VAL A 110 7.67 8.23 -2.69
CA VAL A 110 8.59 8.38 -3.81
C VAL A 110 9.44 9.62 -3.58
N GLU A 111 10.75 9.47 -3.67
CA GLU A 111 11.71 10.56 -3.52
C GLU A 111 12.32 10.90 -4.87
N SER A 112 12.35 12.18 -5.19
CA SER A 112 13.12 12.77 -6.29
C SER A 112 14.31 13.56 -5.72
N ASP A 113 15.09 14.25 -6.54
CA ASP A 113 16.15 15.13 -6.03
C ASP A 113 15.58 16.36 -5.32
N CYS A 114 14.34 16.76 -5.63
CA CYS A 114 13.70 17.95 -5.08
C CYS A 114 12.85 17.67 -3.84
N GLU A 115 12.14 16.55 -3.81
CA GLU A 115 11.00 16.37 -2.92
C GLU A 115 10.71 14.90 -2.60
N VAL A 116 9.87 14.67 -1.60
CA VAL A 116 9.24 13.39 -1.33
C VAL A 116 7.74 13.51 -1.53
N VAL A 117 7.16 12.65 -2.34
CA VAL A 117 5.71 12.56 -2.57
C VAL A 117 5.17 11.32 -1.88
N VAL A 118 4.22 11.54 -0.97
CA VAL A 118 3.46 10.49 -0.27
C VAL A 118 2.11 10.35 -0.96
N GLY A 119 1.97 9.27 -1.74
CA GLY A 119 0.72 8.89 -2.38
C GLY A 119 -0.19 8.15 -1.39
N PHE A 120 -1.43 8.59 -1.22
CA PHE A 120 -2.41 7.92 -0.35
C PHE A 120 -3.79 7.85 -1.02
N TYR A 121 -4.59 6.86 -0.64
CA TYR A 121 -5.98 6.73 -1.10
C TYR A 121 -6.91 6.52 0.09
N GLU A 122 -8.19 6.85 -0.09
CA GLU A 122 -9.25 6.45 0.82
C GLU A 122 -10.00 5.25 0.23
N SER A 123 -10.30 4.26 1.06
CA SER A 123 -11.22 3.19 0.71
C SER A 123 -12.60 3.49 1.27
N VAL A 124 -13.63 3.18 0.48
CA VAL A 124 -15.03 3.26 0.89
C VAL A 124 -15.62 1.86 0.97
N PRO A 125 -16.61 1.62 1.84
CA PRO A 125 -17.28 0.34 1.88
C PRO A 125 -17.94 0.03 0.54
N GLN A 126 -17.91 -1.23 0.14
CA GLN A 126 -18.64 -1.67 -1.05
C GLN A 126 -20.16 -1.58 -0.80
N PRO A 127 -20.95 -1.43 -1.89
CA PRO A 127 -22.39 -1.65 -1.79
C PRO A 127 -22.66 -3.00 -1.13
N ASP A 128 -23.52 -3.00 -0.11
CA ASP A 128 -23.91 -4.19 0.67
C ASP A 128 -22.83 -4.82 1.57
N GLU A 129 -21.68 -4.15 1.76
CA GLU A 129 -20.68 -4.59 2.73
C GLU A 129 -21.24 -4.50 4.17
N ASN A 130 -21.18 -5.60 4.91
CA ASN A 130 -21.54 -5.61 6.33
C ASN A 130 -20.49 -4.85 7.13
N VAL A 131 -20.80 -3.59 7.46
CA VAL A 131 -19.91 -2.70 8.21
C VAL A 131 -20.53 -2.27 9.52
N THR A 132 -19.67 -1.97 10.49
CA THR A 132 -20.11 -1.43 11.77
C THR A 132 -20.75 -0.06 11.58
N GLN A 133 -21.96 0.11 12.13
CA GLN A 133 -22.72 1.36 12.06
C GLN A 133 -22.30 2.30 13.20
N ALA A 134 -21.02 2.65 13.24
CA ALA A 134 -20.43 3.52 14.23
C ALA A 134 -19.47 4.51 13.59
N THR A 135 -19.43 5.73 14.14
CA THR A 135 -18.51 6.77 13.71
C THR A 135 -17.06 6.32 13.90
N THR A 136 -16.24 6.48 12.87
CA THR A 136 -14.81 6.15 12.89
C THR A 136 -13.93 7.31 12.42
N TYR A 137 -12.63 7.18 12.70
CA TYR A 137 -11.59 8.15 12.34
C TYR A 137 -10.43 7.41 11.68
N PRO A 138 -10.56 7.01 10.40
CA PRO A 138 -9.51 6.25 9.75
C PRO A 138 -8.20 7.04 9.67
N LYS A 139 -7.11 6.37 10.00
CA LYS A 139 -5.76 6.91 9.92
C LYS A 139 -4.78 5.83 9.51
N GLU A 140 -3.68 6.26 8.89
CA GLU A 140 -2.49 5.43 8.76
C GLU A 140 -1.26 6.26 9.11
N LEU A 141 -0.38 5.64 9.88
CA LEU A 141 0.90 6.19 10.25
C LEU A 141 2.02 5.28 9.75
N ILE A 142 3.05 5.88 9.16
CA ILE A 142 4.26 5.17 8.73
C ILE A 142 5.50 5.92 9.19
N THR A 143 6.59 5.20 9.43
CA THR A 143 7.92 5.80 9.54
C THR A 143 8.65 5.71 8.21
N ILE A 144 9.42 6.75 7.90
CA ILE A 144 10.32 6.84 6.74
C ILE A 144 11.72 7.26 7.18
N PRO A 145 12.78 6.99 6.39
CA PRO A 145 14.09 7.60 6.60
C PRO A 145 13.99 9.12 6.68
N LYS A 146 14.76 9.73 7.59
CA LYS A 146 14.78 11.17 7.77
C LYS A 146 15.29 11.86 6.51
N THR A 147 14.60 12.93 6.11
CA THR A 147 14.94 13.74 4.94
C THR A 147 14.77 15.22 5.26
N THR A 148 15.53 16.07 4.57
CA THR A 148 15.37 17.52 4.59
C THR A 148 14.56 18.04 3.41
N LYS A 149 14.22 17.17 2.45
CA LYS A 149 13.42 17.51 1.28
C LYS A 149 11.98 17.84 1.70
N PRO A 150 11.30 18.80 1.04
CA PRO A 150 9.88 19.02 1.25
C PRO A 150 9.08 17.75 0.99
N ILE A 151 8.05 17.52 1.81
CA ILE A 151 7.16 16.36 1.70
C ILE A 151 5.78 16.84 1.25
N TYR A 152 5.31 16.31 0.12
CA TYR A 152 3.99 16.57 -0.43
C TYR A 152 3.09 15.34 -0.30
N PHE A 153 1.81 15.59 -0.09
CA PHE A 153 0.80 14.55 0.03
C PHE A 153 -0.11 14.60 -1.18
N GLN A 154 -0.24 13.47 -1.88
CA GLN A 154 -1.06 13.37 -3.06
C GLN A 154 -2.11 12.29 -2.86
N ARG A 155 -3.39 12.64 -3.04
CA ARG A 155 -4.44 11.63 -3.17
C ARG A 155 -4.26 10.93 -4.51
N VAL A 156 -4.16 9.60 -4.50
CA VAL A 156 -4.03 8.76 -5.68
C VAL A 156 -5.24 7.83 -5.83
N THR A 157 -5.41 7.29 -7.03
CA THR A 157 -6.33 6.17 -7.24
C THR A 157 -5.75 4.92 -6.58
N GLN A 158 -6.58 4.18 -5.84
CA GLN A 158 -6.19 2.92 -5.25
C GLN A 158 -5.68 1.96 -6.34
N ASN A 159 -4.49 1.42 -6.14
CA ASN A 159 -4.04 0.28 -6.94
C ASN A 159 -4.81 -0.98 -6.50
N THR A 160 -5.54 -1.57 -7.43
CA THR A 160 -6.32 -2.79 -7.22
C THR A 160 -5.66 -4.03 -7.82
N ASP A 161 -4.54 -3.86 -8.51
CA ASP A 161 -3.80 -4.93 -9.16
C ASP A 161 -2.50 -5.18 -8.40
N TYR A 162 -2.49 -6.28 -7.66
CA TYR A 162 -1.36 -6.71 -6.83
C TYR A 162 -1.46 -8.21 -6.53
N VAL A 163 -0.37 -8.78 -6.05
CA VAL A 163 -0.37 -10.15 -5.54
C VAL A 163 -0.05 -10.14 -4.05
N VAL A 164 -0.64 -11.08 -3.32
CA VAL A 164 -0.14 -11.49 -2.01
C VAL A 164 0.43 -12.90 -2.18
N LEU A 165 1.67 -13.09 -1.77
CA LEU A 165 2.39 -14.35 -1.83
C LEU A 165 2.97 -14.66 -0.47
N GLY A 166 2.88 -15.89 -0.01
CA GLY A 166 3.57 -16.27 1.21
C GLY A 166 3.60 -17.75 1.49
N SER A 167 4.42 -18.14 2.46
CA SER A 167 4.43 -19.48 3.03
C SER A 167 3.59 -19.52 4.30
N PHE A 168 2.83 -20.60 4.45
CA PHE A 168 2.07 -20.88 5.68
C PHE A 168 2.41 -22.26 6.20
N ALA A 169 2.30 -22.47 7.51
CA ALA A 169 2.45 -23.77 8.18
C ALA A 169 1.62 -23.77 9.46
N GLY A 170 0.83 -24.82 9.69
CA GLY A 170 -0.08 -24.94 10.83
C GLY A 170 0.66 -25.04 12.17
N GLU A 171 1.80 -25.73 12.17
CA GLU A 171 2.72 -25.87 13.31
C GLU A 171 3.63 -24.64 13.52
N CYS A 172 3.29 -23.49 12.92
CA CYS A 172 4.05 -22.27 13.11
C CYS A 172 3.92 -21.75 14.55
N ILE A 173 4.88 -22.13 15.40
CA ILE A 173 5.02 -21.63 16.77
C ILE A 173 5.91 -20.38 16.75
N GLY A 174 5.27 -19.21 16.89
CA GLY A 174 5.95 -17.90 16.92
C GLY A 174 5.54 -17.02 15.75
N SER A 175 6.19 -15.86 15.63
CA SER A 175 5.74 -14.79 14.73
C SER A 175 6.57 -14.64 13.44
N GLU A 176 7.55 -15.53 13.21
CA GLU A 176 8.51 -15.41 12.11
C GLU A 176 8.63 -16.65 11.19
N CYS A 177 7.83 -17.71 11.40
CA CYS A 177 7.84 -18.90 10.51
C CYS A 177 7.00 -18.74 9.24
N GLN A 178 6.07 -17.78 9.20
CA GLN A 178 5.29 -17.46 8.02
C GLN A 178 5.82 -16.17 7.40
N GLN A 179 6.08 -16.21 6.09
CA GLN A 179 6.54 -15.03 5.36
C GLN A 179 5.51 -14.67 4.31
N PHE A 180 4.98 -13.46 4.40
CA PHE A 180 4.01 -12.95 3.44
C PHE A 180 4.47 -11.61 2.86
N TYR A 181 4.31 -11.50 1.55
CA TYR A 181 4.67 -10.33 0.77
C TYR A 181 3.49 -9.90 -0.10
N GLY A 182 3.25 -8.59 -0.15
CA GLY A 182 2.36 -7.95 -1.11
C GLY A 182 3.21 -7.29 -2.19
N ILE A 183 2.95 -7.57 -3.46
CA ILE A 183 3.76 -7.05 -4.57
C ILE A 183 2.83 -6.30 -5.51
N ASP A 184 3.17 -5.03 -5.77
CA ASP A 184 2.48 -4.18 -6.72
C ASP A 184 3.48 -3.37 -7.57
N SER A 185 2.98 -2.59 -8.54
CA SER A 185 3.82 -1.81 -9.48
C SER A 185 4.64 -0.69 -8.83
N GLN A 186 4.42 -0.40 -7.54
CA GLN A 186 5.07 0.70 -6.82
C GLN A 186 5.88 0.21 -5.62
N LYS A 187 5.55 -0.95 -5.02
CA LYS A 187 6.20 -1.44 -3.80
C LYS A 187 6.09 -2.96 -3.60
N VAL A 188 6.99 -3.46 -2.76
CA VAL A 188 6.86 -4.75 -2.10
C VAL A 188 6.63 -4.51 -0.62
N LEU A 189 5.52 -4.98 -0.08
CA LEU A 189 5.21 -4.97 1.35
C LEU A 189 5.58 -6.32 1.96
N ARG A 190 6.38 -6.34 3.03
CA ARG A 190 6.52 -7.50 3.91
C ARG A 190 5.55 -7.37 5.07
N TYR A 191 4.65 -8.32 5.23
CA TYR A 191 3.69 -8.35 6.34
C TYR A 191 4.30 -8.97 7.59
N SER A 192 3.93 -8.44 8.76
CA SER A 192 4.44 -8.89 10.06
C SER A 192 3.40 -9.75 10.77
N ASN A 193 3.84 -10.86 11.37
CA ASN A 193 3.03 -11.70 12.28
C ASN A 193 1.73 -12.23 11.64
N VAL A 194 1.75 -12.58 10.35
CA VAL A 194 0.58 -13.15 9.68
C VAL A 194 0.18 -14.47 10.34
N GLY A 195 -1.08 -14.58 10.74
CA GLY A 195 -1.61 -15.74 11.45
C GLY A 195 -2.01 -16.84 10.46
N TYR A 196 -1.79 -18.10 10.85
CA TYR A 196 -2.24 -19.24 10.04
C TYR A 196 -3.75 -19.16 9.77
N GLY A 197 -4.15 -19.33 8.51
CA GLY A 197 -5.54 -19.24 8.07
C GLY A 197 -6.14 -17.82 8.03
N ASN A 198 -5.41 -16.80 8.51
CA ASN A 198 -5.90 -15.42 8.62
C ASN A 198 -5.21 -14.52 7.59
N TYR A 199 -5.55 -14.69 6.32
CA TYR A 199 -4.85 -14.01 5.21
C TYR A 199 -5.51 -12.71 4.75
N GLU A 200 -6.15 -11.97 5.68
CA GLU A 200 -6.62 -10.62 5.42
C GLU A 200 -5.49 -9.60 5.68
N MET A 201 -4.63 -9.42 4.67
CA MET A 201 -3.40 -8.62 4.78
C MET A 201 -3.59 -7.19 5.29
N ARG A 202 -4.78 -6.59 5.12
CA ARG A 202 -5.07 -5.22 5.59
C ARG A 202 -4.97 -5.08 7.12
N LEU A 203 -5.13 -6.19 7.85
CA LEU A 203 -5.12 -6.23 9.32
C LEU A 203 -3.72 -6.31 9.92
N TYR A 204 -2.69 -6.50 9.08
CA TYR A 204 -1.32 -6.70 9.52
C TYR A 204 -0.47 -5.44 9.30
N ASP A 205 0.47 -5.21 10.21
CA ASP A 205 1.53 -4.24 10.01
C ASP A 205 2.41 -4.66 8.83
N ALA A 206 2.86 -3.69 8.04
CA ALA A 206 3.68 -3.95 6.87
C ALA A 206 4.92 -3.05 6.82
N GLN A 207 5.95 -3.55 6.17
CA GLN A 207 7.15 -2.78 5.81
C GLN A 207 7.27 -2.77 4.28
N ALA A 208 7.25 -1.59 3.68
CA ALA A 208 7.64 -1.41 2.29
C ALA A 208 9.15 -1.55 2.15
N LEU A 209 9.56 -2.47 1.28
CA LEU A 209 10.96 -2.72 0.93
C LEU A 209 11.38 -1.77 -0.19
N VAL A 210 12.65 -1.34 -0.17
CA VAL A 210 13.24 -0.63 -1.30
C VAL A 210 13.31 -1.62 -2.46
N TYR A 211 12.61 -1.29 -3.52
CA TYR A 211 12.34 -2.17 -4.65
C TYR A 211 13.62 -2.67 -5.34
N ASN A 212 13.70 -3.98 -5.61
CA ASN A 212 14.80 -4.58 -6.38
C ASN A 212 14.35 -5.22 -7.72
N GLU A 213 13.05 -5.46 -7.97
CA GLU A 213 12.52 -6.13 -9.18
C GLU A 213 11.13 -5.63 -9.60
N ASP A 214 10.87 -5.42 -10.91
CA ASP A 214 9.60 -4.91 -11.45
C ASP A 214 8.41 -5.87 -11.23
N PHE A 215 7.23 -5.39 -10.82
CA PHE A 215 6.00 -6.18 -10.75
C PHE A 215 5.60 -6.70 -12.13
N ALA A 216 5.91 -5.94 -13.18
CA ALA A 216 5.77 -6.41 -14.55
C ALA A 216 6.62 -7.66 -14.81
N ASP A 217 7.77 -7.80 -14.14
CA ASP A 217 8.64 -8.97 -14.25
C ASP A 217 8.10 -10.13 -13.42
N PHE A 218 7.69 -9.86 -12.17
CA PHE A 218 7.04 -10.84 -11.32
C PHE A 218 5.77 -11.43 -11.97
N SER A 219 4.89 -10.57 -12.47
CA SER A 219 3.60 -10.98 -13.04
C SER A 219 3.74 -11.89 -14.25
N ARG A 220 4.85 -11.81 -15.01
CA ARG A 220 5.16 -12.76 -16.11
C ARG A 220 5.44 -14.18 -15.62
N ASN A 221 5.86 -14.34 -14.37
CA ASN A 221 6.13 -15.65 -13.77
C ASN A 221 4.90 -16.28 -13.13
N ILE A 222 3.78 -15.55 -13.00
CA ILE A 222 2.52 -16.11 -12.46
C ILE A 222 1.93 -17.09 -13.49
N PRO A 223 1.68 -18.36 -13.11
CA PRO A 223 1.09 -19.33 -14.02
C PRO A 223 -0.26 -18.87 -14.59
N ARG A 224 -0.49 -19.05 -15.89
CA ARG A 224 -1.76 -18.69 -16.56
C ARG A 224 -2.97 -19.36 -15.92
N GLU A 225 -2.77 -20.53 -15.31
CA GLU A 225 -3.82 -21.22 -14.56
C GLU A 225 -4.32 -20.39 -13.36
N ILE A 226 -3.43 -19.71 -12.62
CA ILE A 226 -3.81 -18.81 -11.53
C ILE A 226 -4.56 -17.59 -12.09
N ILE A 227 -4.03 -16.98 -13.15
CA ILE A 227 -4.65 -15.81 -13.81
C ILE A 227 -6.08 -16.13 -14.27
N ASN A 228 -6.31 -17.35 -14.76
CA ASN A 228 -7.61 -17.75 -15.30
C ASN A 228 -8.66 -18.11 -14.23
N LEU A 229 -8.30 -18.16 -12.94
CA LEU A 229 -9.26 -18.44 -11.86
C LEU A 229 -10.28 -17.32 -11.65
N LYS A 230 -9.94 -16.06 -12.00
CA LYS A 230 -10.87 -14.92 -12.03
C LYS A 230 -11.83 -14.83 -10.83
N GLY A 231 -11.29 -14.83 -9.61
CA GLY A 231 -12.09 -14.74 -8.38
C GLY A 231 -12.36 -16.08 -7.67
N GLN A 232 -11.92 -17.20 -8.25
CA GLN A 232 -12.08 -18.52 -7.63
C GLN A 232 -10.92 -18.86 -6.69
N THR A 233 -11.22 -19.70 -5.71
CA THR A 233 -10.21 -20.34 -4.84
C THR A 233 -9.90 -21.74 -5.37
N LYS A 234 -8.63 -22.11 -5.46
CA LYS A 234 -8.20 -23.47 -5.79
C LYS A 234 -7.07 -23.95 -4.87
N THR A 235 -7.20 -25.18 -4.39
CA THR A 235 -6.15 -25.88 -3.65
C THR A 235 -5.53 -26.94 -4.56
N TYR A 236 -4.20 -27.02 -4.60
CA TYR A 236 -3.45 -28.03 -5.33
C TYR A 236 -2.75 -28.94 -4.34
N GLY A 237 -2.99 -30.25 -4.45
CA GLY A 237 -2.54 -31.23 -3.47
C GLY A 237 -3.29 -31.13 -2.13
N ALA A 238 -2.60 -31.46 -1.04
CA ALA A 238 -3.10 -31.38 0.33
C ALA A 238 -2.11 -30.59 1.20
N PRO A 239 -2.01 -29.26 0.99
CA PRO A 239 -1.05 -28.42 1.72
C PRO A 239 -1.17 -28.63 3.22
N ASP A 240 -0.03 -28.75 3.90
CA ASP A 240 0.05 -28.89 5.36
C ASP A 240 -0.55 -30.18 5.94
N SER A 241 -0.90 -31.17 5.10
CA SER A 241 -1.42 -32.48 5.58
C SER A 241 -0.35 -33.38 6.23
N HIS A 242 0.93 -33.07 6.04
CA HIS A 242 2.08 -33.69 6.70
C HIS A 242 2.88 -32.64 7.52
N ASP A 243 2.22 -31.60 8.00
CA ASP A 243 2.80 -30.47 8.76
C ASP A 243 3.90 -29.70 7.99
N GLN A 244 3.98 -29.89 6.66
CA GLN A 244 5.00 -29.25 5.82
C GLN A 244 4.63 -27.83 5.38
N GLY A 245 3.44 -27.34 5.74
CA GLY A 245 2.92 -26.08 5.24
C GLY A 245 2.58 -26.08 3.74
N GLY A 246 2.55 -24.88 3.17
CA GLY A 246 2.30 -24.66 1.75
C GLY A 246 2.54 -23.22 1.33
N ILE A 247 2.30 -22.94 0.04
CA ILE A 247 2.38 -21.60 -0.54
C ILE A 247 0.98 -21.05 -0.75
N TYR A 248 0.75 -19.82 -0.28
CA TYR A 248 -0.44 -19.04 -0.54
C TYR A 248 -0.18 -18.01 -1.64
N VAL A 249 -1.11 -17.91 -2.59
CA VAL A 249 -1.17 -16.83 -3.57
C VAL A 249 -2.56 -16.22 -3.57
N ALA A 250 -2.68 -14.91 -3.43
CA ALA A 250 -3.89 -14.17 -3.78
C ALA A 250 -3.58 -13.15 -4.86
N LEU A 251 -4.13 -13.36 -6.05
CA LEU A 251 -3.99 -12.46 -7.18
C LEU A 251 -5.22 -11.55 -7.25
N TYR A 252 -4.98 -10.24 -7.06
CA TYR A 252 -5.98 -9.19 -7.14
C TYR A 252 -5.95 -8.57 -8.53
N GLN A 253 -7.10 -8.54 -9.19
CA GLN A 253 -7.29 -7.92 -10.50
C GLN A 253 -8.60 -7.12 -10.47
N GLY A 254 -8.49 -5.83 -10.18
CA GLY A 254 -9.65 -5.00 -9.87
C GLY A 254 -10.40 -5.51 -8.64
N THR A 255 -11.66 -5.92 -8.83
CA THR A 255 -12.51 -6.50 -7.78
C THR A 255 -12.42 -8.02 -7.66
N MET A 256 -11.72 -8.68 -8.59
CA MET A 256 -11.57 -10.13 -8.60
C MET A 256 -10.36 -10.55 -7.78
N VAL A 257 -10.53 -11.56 -6.92
CA VAL A 257 -9.45 -12.12 -6.10
C VAL A 257 -9.37 -13.63 -6.32
N ALA A 258 -8.42 -14.08 -7.12
CA ALA A 258 -8.12 -15.50 -7.26
C ALA A 258 -7.21 -15.94 -6.10
N LYS A 259 -7.61 -16.98 -5.37
CA LYS A 259 -6.82 -17.52 -4.24
C LYS A 259 -6.32 -18.91 -4.56
N VAL A 260 -5.05 -19.17 -4.27
CA VAL A 260 -4.41 -20.46 -4.51
C VAL A 260 -3.66 -20.91 -3.28
N TYR A 261 -3.83 -22.18 -2.95
CA TYR A 261 -3.08 -22.89 -1.93
C TYR A 261 -2.31 -24.02 -2.61
N LEU A 262 -0.98 -24.00 -2.54
CA LEU A 262 -0.11 -24.97 -3.18
C LEU A 262 0.55 -25.85 -2.13
N ASP A 263 0.43 -27.15 -2.34
CA ASP A 263 1.20 -28.14 -1.59
C ASP A 263 2.69 -28.03 -1.96
N ASN A 264 3.53 -28.10 -0.93
CA ASN A 264 4.98 -28.15 -1.11
C ASN A 264 5.40 -29.42 -1.88
N ASP A 265 4.66 -30.51 -1.74
CA ASP A 265 4.86 -31.73 -2.51
C ASP A 265 4.42 -31.58 -3.96
N ASN A 266 5.08 -32.30 -4.86
CA ASN A 266 4.70 -32.34 -6.27
C ASN A 266 3.52 -33.30 -6.44
N THR A 267 2.34 -32.74 -6.69
CA THR A 267 1.10 -33.51 -6.88
C THR A 267 0.66 -33.50 -8.34
N ALA A 268 -0.15 -34.49 -8.75
CA ALA A 268 -0.52 -34.70 -10.16
C ALA A 268 -1.35 -33.55 -10.76
N ASP A 269 -2.01 -32.75 -9.93
CA ASP A 269 -2.76 -31.56 -10.30
C ASP A 269 -1.90 -30.30 -10.42
N GLN A 270 -0.61 -30.35 -10.07
CA GLN A 270 0.35 -29.27 -10.29
C GLN A 270 1.02 -29.42 -11.66
N ASN A 271 0.64 -28.55 -12.61
CA ASN A 271 1.27 -28.53 -13.93
C ASN A 271 2.74 -28.04 -13.89
N ALA A 272 3.47 -28.18 -14.99
CA ALA A 272 4.88 -27.79 -15.06
C ALA A 272 5.16 -26.31 -14.69
N ALA A 273 4.27 -25.38 -15.08
CA ALA A 273 4.41 -23.98 -14.71
C ALA A 273 4.21 -23.76 -13.20
N MET A 274 3.31 -24.52 -12.57
CA MET A 274 3.09 -24.47 -11.13
C MET A 274 4.30 -24.99 -10.36
N LEU A 275 4.91 -26.08 -10.84
CA LEU A 275 6.13 -26.64 -10.23
C LEU A 275 7.31 -25.65 -10.29
N VAL A 276 7.47 -24.96 -11.42
CA VAL A 276 8.48 -23.89 -11.57
C VAL A 276 8.18 -22.72 -10.65
N PHE A 277 6.93 -22.23 -10.65
CA PHE A 277 6.51 -21.13 -9.80
C PHE A 277 6.73 -21.43 -8.32
N LYS A 278 6.32 -22.61 -7.86
CA LYS A 278 6.54 -23.09 -6.49
C LYS A 278 8.02 -23.07 -6.13
N LYS A 279 8.89 -23.65 -6.97
CA LYS A 279 10.34 -23.75 -6.71
C LYS A 279 11.02 -22.40 -6.54
N ILE A 280 10.57 -21.37 -7.25
CA ILE A 280 11.13 -20.00 -7.14
C ILE A 280 10.75 -19.37 -5.80
N HIS A 281 9.61 -19.75 -5.21
CA HIS A 281 8.99 -19.05 -4.08
C HIS A 281 8.86 -19.91 -2.80
N SER A 282 9.38 -21.13 -2.81
CA SER A 282 9.47 -22.04 -1.64
C SER A 282 10.77 -21.84 -0.84
N GLY A 283 11.38 -20.67 -0.91
CA GLY A 283 12.67 -20.33 -0.27
C GLY A 283 12.51 -19.61 1.06
#